data_AF-A0A0F8FHJ2-F1
#
_entry.id   AF-A0A0F8FHJ2-F1
#
_cell.length_a   1.000
_cell.length_b   1.000
_cell.length_c   1.000
_cell.angle_alpha   90.00
_cell.angle_beta   90.00
_cell.angle_gamma   90.00
#
_symmetry.space_group_name_H-M   'P 1'
#
loop_
_entity.id
_entity.type
_entity.pdbx_description
1 polymer ?
#
loop_
_entity_poly.entity_id
_entity_poly.type
_entity_poly.pdbx_seq_one_letter_code
_entity_poly.pdbx_strand_id
1 'polypeptide(L)'
;MISLNQRLDSLRIHKNENFMGGICLTNAPLFLQKADLFPDSTFIIGADTFNRLFDAKYYGGTVNIPAILKHFKEKNIRFLVFHRKSTEFCINPDVPELCEIVSLDEYEDDGTSSTEIRRKCENV
;
A
#
# COMPACT_ATOMS: atom_id res chain seq x y z
N MET A 1 21.97 -7.76 1.57
CA MET A 1 20.88 -6.78 1.79
C MET A 1 20.92 -5.76 0.66
N ILE A 2 19.80 -5.52 -0.05
CA ILE A 2 19.75 -4.57 -1.18
C ILE A 2 19.58 -3.15 -0.64
N SER A 3 20.46 -2.21 -1.02
CA SER A 3 20.43 -0.81 -0.60
C SER A 3 19.31 -0.02 -1.29
N LEU A 4 18.96 1.16 -0.75
CA LEU A 4 18.00 2.06 -1.39
C LEU A 4 18.47 2.47 -2.80
N ASN A 5 19.75 2.78 -2.97
CA ASN A 5 20.32 3.14 -4.27
C ASN A 5 20.14 1.99 -5.28
N GLN A 6 20.42 0.75 -4.87
CA GLN A 6 20.22 -0.41 -5.75
C GLN A 6 18.76 -0.59 -6.16
N ARG A 7 17.79 -0.29 -5.27
CA ARG A 7 16.36 -0.30 -5.62
C ARG A 7 15.99 0.81 -6.59
N LEU A 8 16.56 2.00 -6.43
CA LEU A 8 16.33 3.10 -7.37
C LEU A 8 16.95 2.79 -8.74
N ASP A 9 18.13 2.18 -8.76
CA ASP A 9 18.78 1.73 -9.99
C ASP A 9 17.96 0.68 -10.72
N SER A 10 17.34 -0.27 -10.01
CA SER A 10 16.43 -1.25 -10.62
C SER A 10 15.15 -0.64 -11.18
N LEU A 11 14.74 0.56 -10.74
CA LEU A 11 13.62 1.29 -11.35
C LEU A 11 14.08 2.08 -12.59
N ARG A 12 15.30 2.64 -12.55
CA ARG A 12 15.86 3.45 -13.64
C ARG A 12 16.02 2.70 -14.96
N ILE A 13 16.24 1.39 -14.92
CA ILE A 13 16.31 0.57 -16.15
C ILE A 13 15.01 0.58 -16.95
N HIS A 14 13.87 0.80 -16.27
CA HIS A 14 12.54 0.84 -16.87
C HIS A 14 12.04 2.27 -17.14
N LYS A 15 12.89 3.29 -17.01
CA LYS A 15 12.47 4.72 -17.10
C LYS A 15 11.75 5.11 -18.39
N ASN A 16 11.97 4.35 -19.47
CA ASN A 16 11.38 4.60 -20.79
C ASN A 16 10.17 3.69 -21.07
N GLU A 17 9.82 2.81 -20.13
CA GLU A 17 8.67 1.93 -20.26
C GLU A 17 7.37 2.73 -20.08
N ASN A 18 6.38 2.44 -20.91
CA ASN A 18 5.10 3.14 -20.90
C ASN A 18 4.35 3.02 -19.55
N PHE A 19 4.68 2.01 -18.74
CA PHE A 19 4.06 1.77 -17.44
C PHE A 19 4.73 2.50 -16.27
N MET A 20 5.93 3.08 -16.41
CA MET A 20 6.71 3.54 -15.26
C MET A 20 6.17 4.82 -14.60
N GLY A 21 5.54 5.71 -15.37
CA GLY A 21 5.02 6.98 -14.86
C GLY A 21 6.06 7.84 -14.13
N GLY A 22 5.59 8.83 -13.37
CA GLY A 22 6.44 9.64 -12.49
C GLY A 22 6.69 8.92 -11.15
N ILE A 23 7.94 8.90 -10.68
CA ILE A 23 8.31 8.26 -9.40
C ILE A 23 8.46 9.31 -8.32
N CYS A 24 7.71 9.16 -7.22
CA CYS A 24 7.84 9.98 -6.02
C CYS A 24 8.36 9.12 -4.85
N LEU A 25 9.42 9.58 -4.18
CA LEU A 25 9.92 8.96 -2.95
C LEU A 25 9.59 9.86 -1.76
N THR A 26 8.95 9.32 -0.73
CA THR A 26 8.58 10.06 0.48
C THR A 26 9.02 9.33 1.73
N ASN A 27 9.26 10.08 2.80
CA ASN A 27 9.48 9.52 4.13
C ASN A 27 8.22 9.55 5.00
N ALA A 28 7.04 9.89 4.45
CA ALA A 28 5.78 9.93 5.19
C ALA A 28 5.40 8.51 5.60
N PRO A 29 5.42 8.13 6.89
CA PRO A 29 5.10 6.76 7.30
C PRO A 29 3.61 6.43 7.17
N LEU A 30 2.71 7.36 7.48
CA LEU A 30 1.27 7.10 7.54
C LEU A 30 0.56 7.40 6.22
N PHE A 31 -0.56 6.72 5.96
CA PHE A 31 -1.42 7.06 4.83
C PHE A 31 -2.12 8.41 5.04
N LEU A 32 -2.42 8.77 6.29
CA LEU A 32 -2.93 10.11 6.63
C LEU A 32 -1.98 11.22 6.14
N GLN A 33 -0.67 11.06 6.34
CA GLN A 33 0.34 12.00 5.86
C GLN A 33 0.51 11.94 4.34
N LYS A 34 0.38 10.76 3.73
CA LYS A 34 0.42 10.63 2.26
C LYS A 34 -0.77 11.32 1.60
N ALA A 35 -1.94 11.35 2.24
CA ALA A 35 -3.11 12.07 1.74
C ALA A 35 -2.87 13.58 1.63
N ASP A 36 -2.02 14.15 2.49
CA ASP A 36 -1.63 15.56 2.38
C ASP A 36 -0.66 15.82 1.23
N LEU A 37 0.22 14.86 0.93
CA LEU A 37 1.17 14.94 -0.18
C LEU A 37 0.53 14.64 -1.54
N PHE A 38 -0.47 13.77 -1.56
CA PHE A 38 -1.14 13.27 -2.77
C PHE A 38 -2.67 13.32 -2.58
N PRO A 39 -3.29 14.51 -2.61
CA PRO A 39 -4.74 14.62 -2.65
C PRO A 39 -5.31 13.99 -3.93
N ASP A 40 -6.61 13.70 -3.94
CA ASP A 40 -7.36 13.17 -5.10
C ASP A 40 -6.81 11.83 -5.63
N SER A 41 -6.17 11.06 -4.76
CA SER A 41 -5.44 9.84 -5.14
C SER A 41 -6.16 8.57 -4.68
N THR A 42 -6.08 7.53 -5.50
CA THR A 42 -6.42 6.16 -5.09
C THR A 42 -5.13 5.42 -4.71
N PHE A 43 -5.01 5.00 -3.46
CA PHE A 43 -3.90 4.17 -3.01
C PHE A 43 -4.18 2.69 -3.28
N ILE A 44 -3.28 2.04 -4.02
CA ILE A 44 -3.31 0.60 -4.22
C ILE A 44 -2.54 -0.07 -3.08
N ILE A 45 -3.21 -0.95 -2.34
CA ILE A 45 -2.63 -1.62 -1.16
C ILE A 45 -3.06 -3.09 -1.08
N GLY A 46 -2.27 -3.91 -0.37
CA GLY A 46 -2.65 -5.28 -0.04
C GLY A 46 -3.41 -5.38 1.30
N ALA A 47 -4.09 -6.51 1.50
CA ALA A 47 -4.88 -6.82 2.70
C ALA A 47 -4.13 -6.63 4.03
N ASP A 48 -2.86 -7.03 4.09
CA ASP A 48 -1.97 -6.80 5.22
C ASP A 48 -1.88 -5.32 5.62
N THR A 49 -1.74 -4.44 4.63
CA THR A 49 -1.62 -3.00 4.83
C THR A 49 -2.97 -2.38 5.20
N PHE A 50 -4.05 -2.86 4.58
CA PHE A 50 -5.41 -2.45 4.91
C PHE A 50 -5.74 -2.70 6.37
N ASN A 51 -5.48 -3.91 6.88
CA ASN A 51 -5.71 -4.27 8.30
C ASN A 51 -4.90 -3.41 9.28
N ARG A 52 -3.86 -2.73 8.80
CA ARG A 52 -2.96 -1.87 9.61
C ARG A 52 -3.23 -0.38 9.45
N LEU A 53 -4.15 0.04 8.59
CA LEU A 53 -4.47 1.46 8.35
C LEU A 53 -4.78 2.22 9.64
N PHE A 54 -5.47 1.57 10.57
CA PHE A 54 -5.95 2.16 11.83
C PHE A 54 -5.35 1.48 13.07
N ASP A 55 -4.24 0.75 12.91
CA ASP A 55 -3.56 0.10 14.03
C ASP A 55 -2.92 1.15 14.95
N ALA A 56 -3.38 1.20 16.20
CA ALA A 56 -3.02 2.21 17.18
C ALA A 56 -1.51 2.32 17.44
N LYS A 57 -0.72 1.27 17.18
CA LYS A 57 0.74 1.31 17.33
C LYS A 57 1.39 2.35 16.41
N TYR A 58 0.77 2.68 15.28
CA TYR A 58 1.27 3.67 14.33
C TYR A 58 0.86 5.11 14.67
N TYR A 59 -0.04 5.29 15.65
CA TYR A 59 -0.61 6.59 16.04
C TYR A 59 -0.31 6.95 17.50
N GLY A 60 0.71 6.34 18.10
CA GLY A 60 1.10 6.65 19.48
C GLY A 60 0.18 6.06 20.56
N GLY A 61 -0.58 5.01 20.23
CA GLY A 61 -1.35 4.21 21.19
C GLY A 61 -2.86 4.47 21.19
N THR A 62 -3.33 5.59 20.66
CA THR A 62 -4.77 5.87 20.46
C THR A 62 -5.03 6.32 19.03
N VAL A 63 -6.16 5.87 18.47
CA VAL A 63 -6.57 6.16 17.10
C VAL A 63 -7.94 6.81 17.10
N ASN A 64 -8.07 7.94 16.41
CA ASN A 64 -9.35 8.58 16.14
C ASN A 64 -9.78 8.28 14.71
N ILE A 65 -10.40 7.11 14.51
CA ILE A 65 -10.84 6.63 13.18
C ILE A 65 -11.77 7.65 12.51
N PRO A 66 -12.78 8.22 13.17
CA PRO A 66 -13.65 9.22 12.54
C PRO A 66 -12.89 10.43 11.99
N ALA A 67 -11.89 10.94 12.72
CA ALA A 67 -11.06 12.05 12.25
C ALA A 67 -10.21 11.68 11.04
N ILE A 68 -9.63 10.47 11.03
CA ILE A 68 -8.83 9.95 9.90
C ILE A 68 -9.71 9.77 8.66
N LEU A 69 -10.89 9.16 8.81
CA LEU A 69 -11.85 8.98 7.71
C LEU A 69 -12.33 10.32 7.16
N LYS A 70 -12.63 11.28 8.04
CA LYS A 70 -12.98 12.64 7.64
C LYS A 70 -11.86 13.29 6.82
N HIS A 71 -10.60 13.16 7.27
CA HIS A 71 -9.44 13.69 6.54
C HIS A 71 -9.29 13.05 5.16
N PHE A 72 -9.45 11.72 5.04
CA PHE A 72 -9.43 11.05 3.75
C PHE A 72 -10.55 11.53 2.82
N LYS A 73 -11.77 11.73 3.34
CA LYS A 73 -12.89 12.30 2.58
C LYS A 73 -12.59 13.71 2.11
N GLU A 74 -12.09 14.58 2.98
CA GLU A 74 -11.71 15.96 2.64
C GLU A 74 -10.61 16.04 1.56
N LYS A 75 -9.71 15.05 1.53
CA LYS A 75 -8.64 14.92 0.54
C LYS A 75 -9.03 14.07 -0.68
N ASN A 76 -10.28 13.62 -0.75
CA ASN A 76 -10.79 12.76 -1.83
C ASN A 76 -9.92 11.50 -2.06
N ILE A 77 -9.51 10.85 -0.96
CA ILE A 77 -8.70 9.64 -1.00
C ILE A 77 -9.57 8.40 -1.12
N ARG A 78 -9.15 7.48 -1.98
CA ARG A 78 -9.72 6.13 -2.09
C ARG A 78 -8.64 5.07 -1.90
N PHE A 79 -9.06 3.86 -1.59
CA PHE A 79 -8.19 2.69 -1.49
C PHE A 79 -8.70 1.58 -2.38
N LEU A 80 -7.82 1.02 -3.20
CA LEU A 80 -8.07 -0.21 -3.95
C LEU A 80 -7.28 -1.33 -3.27
N VAL A 81 -8.00 -2.30 -2.72
CA VAL A 81 -7.45 -3.30 -1.80
C VAL A 81 -7.40 -4.67 -2.47
N PHE A 82 -6.18 -5.18 -2.61
CA PHE A 82 -5.92 -6.48 -3.21
C PHE A 82 -5.79 -7.58 -2.15
N HIS A 83 -6.39 -8.73 -2.45
CA HIS A 83 -6.27 -9.92 -1.64
C HIS A 83 -4.85 -10.49 -1.65
N ARG A 84 -4.53 -11.23 -0.59
CA ARG A 84 -3.35 -12.10 -0.52
C ARG A 84 -3.80 -13.47 -0.03
N LYS A 85 -3.22 -14.55 -0.56
CA LYS A 85 -3.50 -15.90 -0.05
C LYS A 85 -3.32 -15.94 1.46
N SER A 86 -4.33 -16.46 2.15
CA SER A 86 -4.35 -16.65 3.61
C SER A 86 -4.43 -15.37 4.46
N THR A 87 -4.89 -14.25 3.91
CA THR A 87 -5.17 -13.03 4.70
C THR A 87 -6.65 -12.70 4.67
N GLU A 88 -7.27 -12.68 5.84
CA GLU A 88 -8.65 -12.17 6.01
C GLU A 88 -8.65 -10.66 6.18
N PHE A 89 -9.70 -10.00 5.68
CA PHE A 89 -9.92 -8.58 5.95
C PHE A 89 -10.60 -8.39 7.31
N CYS A 90 -9.94 -7.64 8.18
CA CYS A 90 -10.59 -7.08 9.36
C CYS A 90 -11.27 -5.78 8.94
N ILE A 91 -12.45 -5.89 8.31
CA ILE A 91 -13.21 -4.73 7.88
C ILE A 91 -13.78 -4.03 9.12
N ASN A 92 -13.30 -2.83 9.39
CA ASN A 92 -13.95 -1.93 10.33
C ASN A 92 -15.23 -1.38 9.65
N PRO A 93 -16.40 -1.42 10.29
CA PRO A 93 -17.68 -1.02 9.70
C PRO A 93 -17.72 0.42 9.17
N ASP A 94 -16.85 1.32 9.63
CA ASP A 94 -16.82 2.74 9.21
C ASP A 94 -15.97 2.99 7.94
N VAL A 95 -15.23 1.98 7.47
CA VAL A 95 -14.26 2.06 6.36
C VAL A 95 -14.81 1.79 4.94
N PRO A 96 -15.94 1.07 4.71
CA PRO A 96 -16.33 0.61 3.37
C PRO A 96 -16.45 1.68 2.30
N GLU A 97 -16.85 2.91 2.65
CA GLU A 97 -17.06 3.99 1.67
C GLU A 97 -15.78 4.45 0.96
N LEU A 98 -14.61 4.21 1.57
CA LEU A 98 -13.31 4.63 1.01
C LEU A 98 -12.57 3.48 0.31
N CYS A 99 -13.10 2.26 0.36
CA CYS A 99 -12.37 1.07 -0.02
C CYS A 99 -13.13 0.22 -1.03
N GLU A 100 -12.47 -0.05 -2.15
CA GLU A 100 -12.89 -1.04 -3.13
C GLU A 100 -12.01 -2.27 -2.95
N ILE A 101 -12.62 -3.42 -2.67
CA ILE A 101 -11.92 -4.69 -2.52
C ILE A 101 -11.98 -5.42 -3.88
N VAL A 102 -10.82 -5.68 -4.47
CA VAL A 102 -10.69 -6.39 -5.75
C VAL A 102 -11.04 -7.86 -5.55
N SER A 103 -11.89 -8.42 -6.40
CA SER A 103 -12.30 -9.83 -6.29
C SER A 103 -11.13 -10.79 -6.57
N LEU A 104 -11.13 -11.96 -5.95
CA LEU A 104 -10.19 -13.04 -6.27
C LEU A 104 -10.32 -13.52 -7.73
N ASP A 105 -11.52 -13.38 -8.32
CA ASP A 105 -11.75 -13.71 -9.73
C ASP A 105 -11.05 -12.73 -10.69
N GLU A 106 -10.78 -11.50 -10.23
CA GLU A 106 -10.09 -10.46 -11.02
C GLU A 106 -8.58 -10.52 -10.82
N TYR A 107 -8.13 -10.80 -9.60
CA TYR A 107 -6.72 -10.90 -9.27
C TYR A 107 -6.48 -11.92 -8.14
N GLU A 108 -5.60 -12.88 -8.42
CA GLU A 108 -5.09 -13.81 -7.42
C GLU A 108 -3.57 -13.66 -7.28
N ASP A 109 -3.11 -13.50 -6.03
CA ASP A 109 -1.69 -13.50 -5.69
C ASP A 109 -1.06 -14.87 -6.01
N ASP A 110 0.00 -14.88 -6.83
CA ASP A 110 0.72 -16.09 -7.24
C ASP A 110 1.68 -16.63 -6.16
N GLY A 111 1.76 -15.92 -5.02
CA GLY A 111 2.60 -16.25 -3.88
C GLY A 111 4.05 -15.81 -4.03
N THR A 112 4.43 -15.15 -5.13
CA THR A 112 5.80 -14.69 -5.36
C THR A 112 6.20 -13.64 -4.32
N SER A 113 7.16 -13.97 -3.45
CA SER A 113 7.68 -13.03 -2.46
C SER A 113 9.09 -12.53 -2.79
N SER A 114 9.41 -11.29 -2.40
CA SER A 114 10.78 -10.79 -2.51
C SER A 114 11.79 -11.61 -1.69
N THR A 115 11.33 -12.31 -0.65
CA THR A 115 12.19 -13.19 0.16
C THR A 115 12.60 -14.43 -0.61
N GLU A 116 11.67 -15.07 -1.34
CA GLU A 116 11.98 -16.22 -2.19
C GLU A 116 12.87 -15.83 -3.36
N ILE A 117 12.62 -14.68 -3.99
CA ILE A 117 13.47 -14.17 -5.09
C ILE A 117 14.91 -13.98 -4.61
N ARG A 118 15.13 -13.34 -3.44
CA ARG A 118 16.48 -13.18 -2.89
C ARG A 118 17.17 -14.51 -2.61
N ARG A 119 16.45 -15.48 -2.01
CA ARG A 119 16.99 -16.83 -1.76
C ARG A 119 17.38 -17.56 -3.05
N LYS A 120 16.58 -17.41 -4.12
CA LYS A 120 16.92 -18.00 -5.43
C LYS A 120 18.18 -17.37 -6.03
N CYS A 121 18.33 -16.05 -5.93
CA CYS A 121 19.52 -15.34 -6.44
C CYS A 121 20.79 -15.57 -5.60
N GLU A 122 20.68 -15.93 -4.32
CA GLU A 122 21.83 -16.27 -3.45
C GLU A 122 22.37 -17.69 -3.68
N ASN A 123 21.58 -18.57 -4.32
CA ASN A 123 21.93 -19.97 -4.60
C ASN A 123 22.39 -20.22 -6.06
N VAL A 124 22.73 -19.14 -6.80
CA VAL A 124 23.25 -19.19 -8.17
C VAL A 124 24.69 -18.67 -8.19
#